data_AF-A0AAV6VHN1-F1
#
_entry.id   AF-A0AAV6VHN1-F1
#
_cell.length_a   1.000
_cell.length_b   1.000
_cell.length_c   1.000
_cell.angle_alpha   90.00
_cell.angle_beta   90.00
_cell.angle_gamma   90.00
#
_symmetry.space_group_name_H-M   'P 1'
#
loop_
_entity.id
_entity.type
_entity.pdbx_description
1 polymer ?
#
loop_
_entity_poly.entity_id
_entity_poly.type
_entity_poly.pdbx_seq_one_letter_code
_entity_poly.pdbx_strand_id
1 'polypeptide(L)'
;MYENAEGDVYVQSDDEWWYKGQSGEKFEDDTSASLSHFDHKGGGDIFHEELEKQTISKNSYFFESLSNTPRSEAAERSATLKIASTENLKKKGPINCLDTVTHIVLGLEYNLNPFKSLLEKQKLLKAAIHSHDGNAILVVVLFLKSSLKKSLFLREIRMQADAVNMYLSYLHETREQHELTDLLLSVRRPGDCAVLKYEDANQIPDPKRKLNVLQTLMSTYCQPGLVSRFISESVLEHCMCLEDYKVLMDHKVVSELCDDNILENLIGRNEISNSCIVDLLIFSILHFYNVSEISSISPLTIRDRYKVSSQKFQWCALRTLAAAKKYQDLEKLLLTKRWFGGMKLQSYVPYKTVLSILSKSDAPLEVLEKYINIIENESEKLTLAKKYKCNKSVIEILKKKRSKTALLEFQHTLPPDSIEYHIISNMLLSTEIKWKN
;
A
#
# COMPACT_ATOMS: atom_id res chain seq x y z
N MET A 1 -39.96 -10.95 30.40
CA MET A 1 -40.17 -10.15 29.17
C MET A 1 -38.97 -9.24 29.02
N TYR A 2 -38.17 -9.55 27.99
CA TYR A 2 -37.06 -8.84 27.37
C TYR A 2 -35.84 -8.40 28.21
N GLU A 3 -34.79 -9.19 27.99
CA GLU A 3 -33.35 -8.90 28.03
C GLU A 3 -32.97 -7.60 27.29
N ASN A 4 -31.85 -7.01 27.71
CA ASN A 4 -30.78 -6.62 26.78
C ASN A 4 -29.47 -6.48 27.58
N ALA A 5 -28.60 -7.45 27.37
CA ALA A 5 -27.20 -7.44 27.75
C ALA A 5 -26.40 -7.70 26.48
N GLU A 6 -25.80 -6.66 25.90
CA GLU A 6 -24.75 -6.80 24.90
C GLU A 6 -23.61 -5.85 25.32
N GLY A 7 -22.57 -6.45 25.88
CA GLY A 7 -21.27 -5.80 26.03
C GLY A 7 -20.50 -6.03 24.75
N ASP A 8 -20.33 -4.97 23.96
CA ASP A 8 -19.51 -4.98 22.75
C ASP A 8 -18.05 -5.28 23.10
N VAL A 9 -17.60 -6.47 22.74
CA VAL A 9 -16.17 -6.82 22.69
C VAL A 9 -15.62 -6.23 21.39
N TYR A 10 -14.90 -5.12 21.49
CA TYR A 10 -14.12 -4.54 20.40
C TYR A 10 -13.12 -5.59 19.87
N VAL A 11 -13.37 -6.10 18.68
CA VAL A 11 -12.42 -6.92 17.91
C VAL A 11 -11.51 -5.96 17.15
N GLN A 12 -10.26 -5.82 17.60
CA GLN A 12 -9.19 -5.23 16.78
C GLN A 12 -9.10 -6.00 15.45
N SER A 13 -9.09 -5.30 14.31
CA SER A 13 -8.93 -5.93 13.01
C SER A 13 -7.50 -6.50 12.88
N ASP A 14 -7.40 -7.74 12.41
CA ASP A 14 -6.12 -8.45 12.24
C ASP A 14 -5.18 -7.77 11.21
N ASP A 15 -5.68 -6.82 10.41
CA ASP A 15 -4.94 -6.11 9.37
C ASP A 15 -3.97 -5.04 9.93
N GLU A 16 -4.17 -4.59 11.17
CA GLU A 16 -3.24 -3.68 11.86
C GLU A 16 -1.86 -4.33 12.12
N TRP A 17 -1.79 -5.66 12.16
CA TRP A 17 -0.55 -6.38 12.49
C TRP A 17 0.52 -6.26 11.38
N TRP A 18 0.10 -6.05 10.13
CA TRP A 18 1.01 -5.94 8.98
C TRP A 18 1.89 -4.67 9.04
N TYR A 19 1.35 -3.57 9.57
CA TYR A 19 1.97 -2.24 9.53
C TYR A 19 2.84 -1.91 10.75
N LYS A 20 2.75 -2.69 11.84
CA LYS A 20 3.55 -2.48 13.07
C LYS A 20 5.02 -2.92 12.98
N GLY A 21 5.48 -3.36 11.81
CA GLY A 21 6.81 -3.95 11.62
C GLY A 21 7.92 -3.00 11.09
N GLN A 22 7.67 -1.69 10.94
CA GLN A 22 8.66 -0.76 10.38
C GLN A 22 9.27 0.26 11.37
N SER A 23 8.81 0.32 12.62
CA SER A 23 9.45 1.17 13.64
C SER A 23 10.09 0.33 14.73
N GLY A 24 11.42 0.38 14.79
CA GLY A 24 12.12 0.16 16.05
C GLY A 24 11.82 1.33 17.00
N GLU A 25 11.73 0.99 18.27
CA GLU A 25 11.69 1.84 19.47
C GLU A 25 10.33 2.24 20.09
N LYS A 26 10.16 1.65 21.28
CA LYS A 26 9.46 2.08 22.50
C LYS A 26 7.92 2.02 22.58
N PHE A 27 7.51 1.21 23.56
CA PHE A 27 6.26 1.28 24.30
C PHE A 27 6.09 2.67 24.94
N GLU A 28 4.93 3.29 24.75
CA GLU A 28 4.17 3.98 25.78
C GLU A 28 2.71 4.09 25.33
N ASP A 29 1.81 3.94 26.31
CA ASP A 29 0.34 3.84 26.20
C ASP A 29 -0.34 5.18 25.89
N ASP A 30 -1.63 5.07 25.54
CA ASP A 30 -2.70 6.08 25.58
C ASP A 30 -2.79 7.11 24.44
N THR A 31 -3.72 6.91 23.50
CA THR A 31 -5.09 7.44 23.58
C THR A 31 -5.85 7.26 22.27
N SER A 32 -7.16 7.08 22.41
CA SER A 32 -8.19 6.87 21.40
C SER A 32 -8.26 7.92 20.29
N ALA A 33 -8.36 7.46 19.04
CA ALA A 33 -9.06 8.18 17.98
C ALA A 33 -9.71 7.18 16.99
N SER A 34 -11.04 7.20 16.95
CA SER A 34 -11.90 6.48 16.02
C SER A 34 -11.62 6.88 14.57
N LEU A 35 -11.46 5.90 13.66
CA LEU A 35 -11.59 6.12 12.22
C LEU A 35 -12.21 4.88 11.55
N SER A 36 -13.51 4.97 11.29
CA SER A 36 -14.21 4.19 10.28
C SER A 36 -13.86 4.71 8.87
N HIS A 37 -13.73 3.78 7.92
CA HIS A 37 -13.45 3.98 6.48
C HIS A 37 -12.02 4.39 6.12
N PHE A 38 -11.25 3.46 5.53
CA PHE A 38 -10.30 3.82 4.48
C PHE A 38 -10.19 2.75 3.39
N ASP A 39 -10.38 3.24 2.17
CA ASP A 39 -10.23 2.60 0.87
C ASP A 39 -8.87 1.95 0.66
N HIS A 40 -8.86 0.96 -0.24
CA HIS A 40 -7.68 0.40 -0.88
C HIS A 40 -6.80 1.48 -1.51
N LYS A 41 -5.77 1.93 -0.81
CA LYS A 41 -4.71 2.76 -1.40
C LYS A 41 -3.73 1.87 -2.18
N GLY A 42 -3.64 2.11 -3.49
CA GLY A 42 -2.67 1.48 -4.39
C GLY A 42 -1.23 1.92 -4.09
N GLY A 43 -0.25 1.16 -4.58
CA GLY A 43 1.18 1.37 -4.32
C GLY A 43 1.77 2.73 -4.77
N GLY A 44 1.00 3.59 -5.45
CA GLY A 44 1.39 4.96 -5.75
C GLY A 44 1.39 5.88 -4.52
N ASP A 45 0.46 5.68 -3.58
CA ASP A 45 0.30 6.60 -2.44
C ASP A 45 1.42 6.42 -1.40
N ILE A 46 1.89 5.19 -1.20
CA ILE A 46 3.01 4.85 -0.32
C ILE A 46 4.33 5.42 -0.88
N PHE A 47 4.46 5.48 -2.21
CA PHE A 47 5.63 6.02 -2.88
C PHE A 47 5.76 7.54 -2.69
N HIS A 48 4.64 8.27 -2.68
CA HIS A 48 4.62 9.70 -2.41
C HIS A 48 4.96 10.04 -0.94
N GLU A 49 4.40 9.29 0.02
CA GLU A 49 4.58 9.55 1.45
C GLU A 49 6.02 9.30 1.95
N GLU A 50 6.74 8.34 1.35
CA GLU A 50 8.14 8.06 1.70
C GLU A 50 9.13 9.03 1.00
N LEU A 51 8.75 9.60 -0.15
CA LEU A 51 9.48 10.67 -0.82
C LEU A 51 9.51 11.95 0.04
N GLU A 52 8.42 12.26 0.74
CA GLU A 52 8.30 13.41 1.64
C GLU A 52 9.26 13.31 2.84
N LYS A 53 9.44 12.12 3.41
CA LYS A 53 10.34 11.90 4.56
C LYS A 53 11.81 12.03 4.20
N GLN A 54 12.17 11.78 2.94
CA GLN A 54 13.57 11.76 2.49
C GLN A 54 13.98 13.00 1.69
N THR A 55 13.04 13.83 1.25
CA THR A 55 13.32 15.11 0.56
C THR A 55 12.92 16.32 1.40
N ILE A 56 13.66 16.55 2.50
CA ILE A 56 13.76 17.92 3.04
C ILE A 56 14.67 18.74 2.09
N SER A 57 14.12 19.06 0.94
CA SER A 57 14.54 20.18 0.10
C SER A 57 13.30 21.02 -0.12
N LYS A 58 13.38 22.32 0.17
CA LYS A 58 12.29 23.31 0.21
C LYS A 58 11.49 23.50 -1.11
N ASN A 59 11.66 22.62 -2.10
CA ASN A 59 11.09 22.72 -3.45
C ASN A 59 10.19 21.52 -3.87
N SER A 60 9.81 20.62 -2.96
CA SER A 60 9.08 19.38 -3.30
C SER A 60 7.54 19.48 -3.32
N TYR A 61 6.95 20.68 -3.27
CA TYR A 61 5.49 20.89 -3.18
C TYR A 61 4.69 20.57 -4.46
N PHE A 62 5.30 20.01 -5.50
CA PHE A 62 4.62 19.88 -6.80
C PHE A 62 3.49 18.85 -6.78
N PHE A 63 3.72 17.65 -6.24
CA PHE A 63 2.70 16.60 -6.23
C PHE A 63 1.68 16.75 -5.07
N GLU A 64 2.08 17.36 -3.95
CA GLU A 64 1.19 17.67 -2.82
C GLU A 64 0.19 18.79 -3.15
N SER A 65 0.57 19.72 -4.04
CA SER A 65 -0.31 20.78 -4.55
C SER A 65 -1.38 20.27 -5.53
N LEU A 66 -1.15 19.11 -6.19
CA LEU A 66 -2.05 18.58 -7.22
C LEU A 66 -3.28 17.87 -6.64
N SER A 67 -3.23 17.44 -5.37
CA SER A 67 -4.35 16.79 -4.68
C SER A 67 -5.38 17.76 -4.10
N ASN A 68 -5.03 19.05 -3.99
CA ASN A 68 -5.82 20.06 -3.27
C ASN A 68 -6.44 21.16 -4.16
N THR A 69 -6.24 21.16 -5.48
CA THR A 69 -6.84 22.13 -6.40
C THR A 69 -8.14 21.60 -7.03
N PRO A 70 -9.28 22.32 -6.94
CA PRO A 70 -10.52 21.94 -7.60
C PRO A 70 -10.36 21.87 -9.13
N ARG A 71 -10.48 20.64 -9.65
CA ARG A 71 -10.30 20.16 -11.04
C ARG A 71 -11.10 20.89 -12.16
N SER A 72 -11.93 21.87 -11.82
CA SER A 72 -12.96 22.43 -12.71
C SER A 72 -12.76 23.92 -13.04
N GLU A 73 -12.21 24.73 -12.13
CA GLU A 73 -12.24 26.19 -12.29
C GLU A 73 -11.08 26.74 -13.15
N ALA A 74 -9.92 26.07 -13.15
CA ALA A 74 -8.73 26.52 -13.90
C ALA A 74 -8.90 26.37 -15.43
N ALA A 75 -9.59 25.32 -15.87
CA ALA A 75 -9.88 25.06 -17.28
C ALA A 75 -10.98 25.99 -17.82
N GLU A 76 -12.03 26.25 -17.05
CA GLU A 76 -13.11 27.17 -17.45
C GLU A 76 -12.63 28.61 -17.55
N ARG A 77 -11.77 29.07 -16.63
CA ARG A 77 -11.17 30.42 -16.71
C ARG A 77 -10.17 30.57 -17.86
N SER A 78 -9.55 29.47 -18.29
CA SER A 78 -8.68 29.45 -19.48
C SER A 78 -9.47 29.59 -20.79
N ALA A 79 -10.73 29.15 -20.83
CA ALA A 79 -11.60 29.35 -22.00
C ALA A 79 -12.03 30.82 -22.16
N THR A 80 -12.19 31.57 -21.07
CA THR A 80 -12.44 33.02 -21.11
C THR A 80 -11.25 33.86 -21.61
N LEU A 81 -10.03 33.30 -21.68
CA LEU A 81 -8.85 33.99 -22.21
C LEU A 81 -8.85 34.20 -23.73
N LYS A 82 -9.87 33.73 -24.47
CA LYS A 82 -9.98 33.96 -25.92
C LYS A 82 -10.89 35.13 -26.34
N ILE A 83 -11.56 35.82 -25.42
CA ILE A 83 -12.48 36.91 -25.78
C ILE A 83 -12.23 38.13 -24.90
N ALA A 84 -11.26 38.96 -25.29
CA ALA A 84 -11.25 40.38 -24.95
C ALA A 84 -10.34 41.11 -25.95
N SER A 85 -10.73 41.07 -27.22
CA SER A 85 -10.25 42.04 -28.20
C SER A 85 -11.31 43.12 -28.34
N THR A 86 -10.79 44.34 -28.46
CA THR A 86 -11.39 45.54 -29.06
C THR A 86 -12.48 46.27 -28.26
N GLU A 87 -12.01 47.39 -27.68
CA GLU A 87 -12.60 48.73 -27.70
C GLU A 87 -12.75 49.40 -26.33
N ASN A 88 -12.19 50.62 -26.29
CA ASN A 88 -12.26 51.63 -25.24
C ASN A 88 -11.50 51.36 -23.95
N LEU A 89 -10.29 51.93 -23.84
CA LEU A 89 -9.84 52.65 -22.64
C LEU A 89 -8.70 53.61 -23.02
N LYS A 90 -9.08 54.81 -23.46
CA LYS A 90 -8.22 56.00 -23.38
C LYS A 90 -8.27 56.50 -21.94
N LYS A 91 -7.22 56.25 -21.16
CA LYS A 91 -6.72 57.14 -20.09
C LYS A 91 -5.33 56.64 -19.64
N LYS A 92 -4.30 57.39 -20.07
CA LYS A 92 -2.88 57.17 -19.73
C LYS A 92 -2.60 57.68 -18.32
N GLY A 93 -2.61 56.78 -17.34
CA GLY A 93 -1.72 56.87 -16.18
C GLY A 93 -0.45 56.04 -16.44
N PRO A 94 0.65 56.24 -15.70
CA PRO A 94 1.80 55.35 -15.79
C PRO A 94 1.35 53.92 -15.46
N ILE A 95 1.58 52.99 -16.38
CA ILE A 95 1.23 51.58 -16.20
C ILE A 95 2.04 51.04 -15.02
N ASN A 96 1.35 50.71 -13.94
CA ASN A 96 1.96 50.18 -12.73
C ASN A 96 1.78 48.67 -12.68
N CYS A 97 2.88 47.93 -12.54
CA CYS A 97 2.87 46.47 -12.42
C CYS A 97 2.01 46.01 -11.24
N LEU A 98 2.03 46.75 -10.13
CA LEU A 98 1.30 46.41 -8.92
C LEU A 98 -0.21 46.53 -9.16
N ASP A 99 -0.67 47.66 -9.70
CA ASP A 99 -2.10 47.89 -9.95
C ASP A 99 -2.68 46.86 -10.92
N THR A 100 -1.94 46.51 -11.99
CA THR A 100 -2.33 45.44 -12.91
C THR A 100 -2.44 44.08 -12.20
N VAL A 101 -1.47 43.72 -11.35
CA VAL A 101 -1.53 42.46 -10.60
C VAL A 101 -2.68 42.46 -9.60
N THR A 102 -2.91 43.55 -8.88
CA THR A 102 -4.05 43.70 -7.97
C THR A 102 -5.37 43.53 -8.71
N HIS A 103 -5.52 44.08 -9.92
CA HIS A 103 -6.72 43.85 -10.74
C HIS A 103 -6.90 42.37 -11.09
N ILE A 104 -5.83 41.66 -11.44
CA ILE A 104 -5.91 40.22 -11.73
C ILE A 104 -6.38 39.44 -10.48
N VAL A 105 -5.78 39.72 -9.32
CA VAL A 105 -6.13 39.07 -8.04
C VAL A 105 -7.59 39.32 -7.67
N LEU A 106 -8.08 40.55 -7.87
CA LEU A 106 -9.45 40.93 -7.58
C LEU A 106 -10.46 40.50 -8.66
N GLY A 107 -10.01 39.86 -9.76
CA GLY A 107 -10.86 39.46 -10.88
C GLY A 107 -11.45 40.64 -11.66
N LEU A 108 -10.82 41.81 -11.61
CA LEU A 108 -11.21 43.02 -12.33
C LEU A 108 -10.65 43.02 -13.75
N GLU A 109 -11.15 43.92 -14.61
CA GLU A 109 -10.58 44.09 -15.95
C GLU A 109 -9.10 44.56 -15.89
N TYR A 110 -8.25 43.93 -16.70
CA TYR A 110 -6.81 44.22 -16.79
C TYR A 110 -6.31 44.15 -18.24
N ASN A 111 -5.15 44.78 -18.50
CA ASN A 111 -4.52 44.75 -19.82
C ASN A 111 -2.99 44.58 -19.71
N LEU A 112 -2.47 43.52 -20.34
CA LEU A 112 -1.05 43.20 -20.32
C LEU A 112 -0.28 43.71 -21.55
N ASN A 113 -0.98 44.12 -22.60
CA ASN A 113 -0.38 44.63 -23.85
C ASN A 113 0.57 45.82 -23.69
N PRO A 114 0.41 46.72 -22.67
CA PRO A 114 1.34 47.82 -22.50
C PRO A 114 2.75 47.40 -22.05
N PHE A 115 2.92 46.23 -21.43
CA PHE A 115 4.22 45.72 -20.98
C PHE A 115 4.99 45.09 -22.16
N LYS A 116 5.65 45.93 -22.96
CA LYS A 116 6.30 45.51 -24.21
C LYS A 116 7.75 45.11 -24.02
N SER A 117 8.49 45.87 -23.22
CA SER A 117 9.93 45.63 -23.02
C SER A 117 10.17 44.42 -22.11
N LEU A 118 11.34 43.80 -22.26
CA LEU A 118 11.74 42.68 -21.40
C LEU A 118 11.81 43.11 -19.92
N LEU A 119 12.30 44.32 -19.65
CA LEU A 119 12.40 44.86 -18.28
C LEU A 119 11.01 45.04 -17.63
N GLU A 120 10.04 45.56 -18.38
CA GLU A 120 8.65 45.69 -17.92
C GLU A 120 8.03 44.33 -17.61
N LYS A 121 8.24 43.35 -18.50
CA LYS A 121 7.79 41.97 -18.32
C LYS A 121 8.40 41.30 -17.08
N GLN A 122 9.69 41.52 -16.83
CA GLN A 122 10.36 41.05 -15.60
C GLN A 122 9.81 41.70 -14.33
N LYS A 123 9.52 43.01 -14.38
CA LYS A 123 8.90 43.74 -13.25
C LYS A 123 7.48 43.22 -12.98
N LEU A 124 6.70 42.97 -14.04
CA LEU A 124 5.36 42.40 -13.93
C LEU A 124 5.38 41.00 -13.32
N LEU A 125 6.29 40.13 -13.78
CA LEU A 125 6.46 38.78 -13.21
C LEU A 125 6.82 38.85 -11.72
N LYS A 126 7.75 39.72 -11.34
CA LYS A 126 8.09 39.93 -9.93
C LYS A 126 6.87 40.39 -9.13
N ALA A 127 6.12 41.38 -9.61
CA ALA A 127 4.92 41.85 -8.92
C ALA A 127 3.88 40.73 -8.72
N ALA A 128 3.68 39.87 -9.73
CA ALA A 128 2.79 38.72 -9.64
C ALA A 128 3.28 37.71 -8.58
N ILE A 129 4.57 37.39 -8.53
CA ILE A 129 5.12 36.48 -7.52
C ILE A 129 4.94 37.05 -6.09
N HIS A 130 5.18 38.35 -5.89
CA HIS A 130 4.98 39.00 -4.59
C HIS A 130 3.52 39.04 -4.14
N SER A 131 2.56 38.85 -5.06
CA SER A 131 1.14 38.75 -4.68
C SER A 131 0.78 37.43 -4.02
N HIS A 132 1.63 36.39 -4.16
CA HIS A 132 1.37 35.02 -3.71
C HIS A 132 0.05 34.40 -4.24
N ASP A 133 -0.56 35.00 -5.26
CA ASP A 133 -1.76 34.49 -5.90
C ASP A 133 -1.39 33.65 -7.13
N GLY A 134 -1.77 32.37 -7.11
CA GLY A 134 -1.42 31.43 -8.16
C GLY A 134 -2.01 31.79 -9.54
N ASN A 135 -3.22 32.33 -9.57
CA ASN A 135 -3.86 32.75 -10.82
C ASN A 135 -3.15 33.96 -11.41
N ALA A 136 -2.77 34.94 -10.59
CA ALA A 136 -2.02 36.11 -11.03
C ALA A 136 -0.65 35.72 -11.59
N ILE A 137 0.06 34.81 -10.93
CA ILE A 137 1.34 34.26 -11.41
C ILE A 137 1.12 33.56 -12.75
N LEU A 138 0.14 32.67 -12.86
CA LEU A 138 -0.13 31.90 -14.09
C LEU A 138 -0.49 32.80 -15.27
N VAL A 139 -1.39 33.77 -15.07
CA VAL A 139 -1.80 34.73 -16.11
C VAL A 139 -0.60 35.47 -16.68
N VAL A 140 0.28 35.96 -15.80
CA VAL A 140 1.50 36.67 -16.23
C VAL A 140 2.47 35.71 -16.93
N VAL A 141 2.66 34.50 -16.43
CA VAL A 141 3.52 33.48 -17.08
C VAL A 141 3.02 33.14 -18.48
N LEU A 142 1.71 32.94 -18.68
CA LEU A 142 1.13 32.65 -20.00
C LEU A 142 1.27 33.84 -20.96
N PHE A 143 1.15 35.07 -20.45
CA PHE A 143 1.47 36.28 -21.23
C PHE A 143 2.94 36.35 -21.64
N LEU A 144 3.87 35.96 -20.77
CA LEU A 144 5.28 35.87 -21.14
C LEU A 144 5.53 34.78 -22.18
N LYS A 145 4.87 33.62 -22.07
CA LYS A 145 4.96 32.53 -23.04
C LYS A 145 4.53 32.97 -24.44
N SER A 146 3.42 33.70 -24.55
CA SER A 146 2.87 34.13 -25.84
C SER A 146 3.60 35.32 -26.46
N SER A 147 4.29 36.13 -25.65
CA SER A 147 4.89 37.40 -26.09
C SER A 147 6.42 37.40 -26.17
N LEU A 148 7.09 36.33 -25.77
CA LEU A 148 8.56 36.16 -25.83
C LEU A 148 8.94 34.95 -26.69
N LYS A 149 10.16 34.95 -27.24
CA LYS A 149 10.74 33.75 -27.86
C LYS A 149 10.92 32.66 -26.79
N LYS A 150 10.72 31.39 -27.15
CA LYS A 150 10.81 30.22 -26.23
C LYS A 150 12.07 30.23 -25.35
N SER A 151 13.25 30.52 -25.93
CA SER A 151 14.51 30.56 -25.17
C SER A 151 14.55 31.68 -24.12
N LEU A 152 14.02 32.85 -24.44
CA LEU A 152 13.93 33.98 -23.50
C LEU A 152 12.91 33.71 -22.41
N PHE A 153 11.72 33.23 -22.79
CA PHE A 153 10.68 32.84 -21.83
C PHE A 153 11.22 31.85 -20.79
N LEU A 154 11.81 30.74 -21.25
CA LEU A 154 12.39 29.73 -20.36
C LEU A 154 13.48 30.30 -19.45
N ARG A 155 14.33 31.20 -19.97
CA ARG A 155 15.35 31.87 -19.16
C ARG A 155 14.74 32.71 -18.04
N GLU A 156 13.68 33.46 -18.31
CA GLU A 156 13.06 34.33 -17.31
C GLU A 156 12.31 33.53 -16.22
N ILE A 157 11.54 32.50 -16.61
CA ILE A 157 10.77 31.71 -15.63
C ILE A 157 11.68 30.83 -14.77
N ARG A 158 12.74 30.22 -15.31
CA ARG A 158 13.62 29.29 -14.57
C ARG A 158 14.28 29.93 -13.35
N MET A 159 14.41 31.26 -13.34
CA MET A 159 14.98 32.02 -12.22
C MET A 159 13.98 32.23 -11.06
N GLN A 160 12.71 31.85 -11.24
CA GLN A 160 11.60 32.12 -10.32
C GLN A 160 10.85 30.81 -10.01
N ALA A 161 11.11 30.21 -8.84
CA ALA A 161 10.57 28.89 -8.47
C ALA A 161 9.02 28.84 -8.50
N ASP A 162 8.34 29.87 -7.98
CA ASP A 162 6.88 29.92 -7.93
C ASP A 162 6.25 29.95 -9.33
N ALA A 163 6.87 30.71 -10.25
CA ALA A 163 6.44 30.77 -11.65
C ALA A 163 6.64 29.43 -12.37
N VAL A 164 7.75 28.74 -12.09
CA VAL A 164 8.00 27.38 -12.61
C VAL A 164 6.95 26.41 -12.08
N ASN A 165 6.70 26.38 -10.78
CA ASN A 165 5.76 25.44 -10.16
C ASN A 165 4.33 25.67 -10.67
N MET A 166 3.91 26.92 -10.77
CA MET A 166 2.60 27.27 -11.32
C MET A 166 2.47 26.85 -12.79
N TYR A 167 3.53 27.03 -13.58
CA TYR A 167 3.53 26.64 -14.98
C TYR A 167 3.56 25.12 -15.17
N LEU A 168 4.35 24.39 -14.37
CA LEU A 168 4.34 22.93 -14.36
C LEU A 168 2.94 22.39 -14.03
N SER A 169 2.25 23.01 -13.06
CA SER A 169 0.91 22.60 -12.65
C SER A 169 -0.09 22.79 -13.79
N TYR A 170 -0.04 23.96 -14.45
CA TYR A 170 -0.83 24.22 -15.65
C TYR A 170 -0.57 23.19 -16.76
N LEU A 171 0.70 22.91 -17.09
CA LEU A 171 1.04 21.95 -18.15
C LEU A 171 0.58 20.53 -17.83
N HIS A 172 0.63 20.15 -16.56
CA HIS A 172 0.11 18.87 -16.08
C HIS A 172 -1.42 18.79 -16.25
N GLU A 173 -2.15 19.81 -15.79
CA GLU A 173 -3.62 19.89 -15.92
C GLU A 173 -4.09 19.90 -17.38
N THR A 174 -3.40 20.62 -18.26
CA THR A 174 -3.73 20.68 -19.68
C THR A 174 -3.18 19.50 -20.49
N ARG A 175 -2.51 18.53 -19.85
CA ARG A 175 -1.89 17.33 -20.47
C ARG A 175 -0.88 17.63 -21.57
N GLU A 176 -0.14 18.74 -21.46
CA GLU A 176 0.91 19.15 -22.41
C GLU A 176 2.23 18.40 -22.10
N GLN A 177 2.21 17.07 -22.23
CA GLN A 177 3.25 16.16 -21.72
C GLN A 177 4.67 16.45 -22.23
N HIS A 178 4.82 16.85 -23.51
CA HIS A 178 6.13 17.14 -24.08
C HIS A 178 6.73 18.40 -23.46
N GLU A 179 5.94 19.48 -23.33
CA GLU A 179 6.42 20.73 -22.75
C GLU A 179 6.66 20.59 -21.24
N LEU A 180 5.84 19.79 -20.55
CA LEU A 180 6.04 19.45 -19.14
C LEU A 180 7.36 18.72 -18.92
N THR A 181 7.63 17.68 -19.72
CA THR A 181 8.88 16.90 -19.66
C THR A 181 10.10 17.79 -19.94
N ASP A 182 10.06 18.58 -21.02
CA ASP A 182 11.12 19.53 -21.38
C ASP A 182 11.41 20.51 -20.24
N LEU A 183 10.35 21.07 -19.63
CA LEU A 183 10.49 22.04 -18.56
C LEU A 183 11.15 21.39 -17.33
N LEU A 184 10.67 20.24 -16.88
CA LEU A 184 11.21 19.47 -15.74
C LEU A 184 12.69 19.16 -15.89
N LEU A 185 13.10 18.65 -17.06
CA LEU A 185 14.51 18.39 -17.35
C LEU A 185 15.33 19.68 -17.30
N SER A 186 14.76 20.77 -17.82
CA SER A 186 15.45 22.05 -17.91
C SER A 186 15.64 22.78 -16.58
N VAL A 187 14.77 22.51 -15.61
CA VAL A 187 14.87 23.02 -14.22
C VAL A 187 15.66 22.06 -13.32
N ARG A 188 16.31 21.04 -13.89
CA ARG A 188 17.06 20.00 -13.18
C ARG A 188 16.22 19.26 -12.14
N ARG A 189 14.98 18.94 -12.51
CA ARG A 189 14.05 18.10 -11.74
C ARG A 189 13.76 16.77 -12.46
N PRO A 190 14.78 15.93 -12.72
CA PRO A 190 14.61 14.64 -13.41
C PRO A 190 13.82 13.62 -12.57
N GLY A 191 13.82 13.74 -11.23
CA GLY A 191 13.00 12.91 -10.34
C GLY A 191 11.51 13.05 -10.64
N ASP A 192 11.00 14.27 -10.68
CA ASP A 192 9.59 14.53 -11.00
C ASP A 192 9.22 14.06 -12.41
N CYS A 193 10.17 14.17 -13.36
CA CYS A 193 9.98 13.61 -14.70
C CYS A 193 9.86 12.08 -14.66
N ALA A 194 10.69 11.39 -13.88
CA ALA A 194 10.61 9.94 -13.72
C ALA A 194 9.29 9.53 -13.06
N VAL A 195 8.82 10.25 -12.05
CA VAL A 195 7.52 10.01 -11.39
C VAL A 195 6.37 10.17 -12.38
N LEU A 196 6.34 11.27 -13.14
CA LEU A 196 5.33 11.50 -14.18
C LEU A 196 5.29 10.36 -15.20
N LYS A 197 6.46 9.93 -15.70
CA LYS A 197 6.55 8.83 -16.67
C LYS A 197 6.16 7.48 -16.05
N TYR A 198 6.38 7.30 -14.76
CA TYR A 198 5.96 6.10 -14.05
C TYR A 198 4.45 6.06 -13.87
N GLU A 199 3.82 7.19 -13.57
CA GLU A 199 2.36 7.33 -13.52
C GLU A 199 1.72 6.99 -14.87
N ASP A 200 2.26 7.56 -15.97
CA ASP A 200 1.85 7.22 -17.34
C ASP A 200 1.97 5.71 -17.60
N ALA A 201 3.08 5.09 -17.18
CA ALA A 201 3.30 3.66 -17.33
C ALA A 201 2.32 2.81 -16.50
N ASN A 202 1.93 3.28 -15.30
CA ASN A 202 1.03 2.55 -14.42
C ASN A 202 -0.40 2.45 -14.98
N GLN A 203 -0.81 3.44 -15.78
CA GLN A 203 -2.10 3.43 -16.48
C GLN A 203 -2.19 2.41 -17.62
N ILE A 204 -1.07 1.78 -18.02
CA ILE A 204 -1.05 0.77 -19.08
C ILE A 204 -1.62 -0.56 -18.53
N PRO A 205 -2.71 -1.11 -19.09
CA PRO A 205 -3.27 -2.37 -18.57
C PRO A 205 -2.43 -3.59 -18.93
N ASP A 206 -1.87 -3.63 -20.16
CA ASP A 206 -1.09 -4.76 -20.66
C ASP A 206 0.28 -4.88 -19.97
N PRO A 207 0.56 -5.98 -19.25
CA PRO A 207 1.80 -6.15 -18.48
C PRO A 207 3.06 -6.12 -19.35
N LYS A 208 2.99 -6.67 -20.57
CA LYS A 208 4.13 -6.73 -21.49
C LYS A 208 4.49 -5.34 -22.00
N ARG A 209 3.49 -4.56 -22.43
CA ARG A 209 3.68 -3.17 -22.84
C ARG A 209 4.12 -2.30 -21.67
N LYS A 210 3.56 -2.50 -20.47
CA LYS A 210 3.99 -1.81 -19.25
C LYS A 210 5.47 -2.05 -18.96
N LEU A 211 5.91 -3.32 -18.99
CA LEU A 211 7.32 -3.69 -18.80
C LEU A 211 8.24 -2.95 -19.79
N ASN A 212 7.90 -2.94 -21.09
CA ASN A 212 8.71 -2.23 -22.09
C ASN A 212 8.83 -0.72 -21.81
N VAL A 213 7.73 -0.08 -21.37
CA VAL A 213 7.72 1.34 -21.03
C VAL A 213 8.54 1.60 -19.75
N LEU A 214 8.40 0.76 -18.73
CA LEU A 214 9.19 0.87 -17.50
C LEU A 214 10.68 0.63 -17.74
N GLN A 215 11.07 -0.30 -18.62
CA GLN A 215 12.46 -0.48 -19.03
C GLN A 215 13.01 0.74 -19.78
N THR A 216 12.18 1.39 -20.61
CA THR A 216 12.55 2.65 -21.28
C THR A 216 12.69 3.80 -20.28
N LEU A 217 11.79 3.85 -19.30
CA LEU A 217 11.86 4.81 -18.19
C LEU A 217 13.14 4.62 -17.40
N MET A 218 13.48 3.37 -17.06
CA MET A 218 14.70 3.01 -16.36
C MET A 218 15.93 3.50 -17.10
N SER A 219 16.03 3.19 -18.40
CA SER A 219 17.19 3.53 -19.23
C SER A 219 17.31 5.03 -19.51
N THR A 220 16.21 5.78 -19.51
CA THR A 220 16.21 7.20 -19.90
C THR A 220 16.24 8.15 -18.70
N TYR A 221 15.42 7.88 -17.68
CA TYR A 221 15.15 8.83 -16.59
C TYR A 221 15.69 8.39 -15.23
N CYS A 222 15.91 7.09 -15.01
CA CYS A 222 16.40 6.55 -13.73
C CYS A 222 17.92 6.25 -13.72
N GLN A 223 18.70 6.97 -14.53
CA GLN A 223 20.15 6.78 -14.54
C GLN A 223 20.80 7.22 -13.21
N PRO A 224 21.91 6.58 -12.79
CA PRO A 224 22.63 6.96 -11.58
C PRO A 224 22.98 8.45 -11.56
N GLY A 225 22.63 9.13 -10.47
CA GLY A 225 22.89 10.56 -10.29
C GLY A 225 21.83 11.50 -10.87
N LEU A 226 20.85 10.99 -11.64
CA LEU A 226 19.68 11.79 -12.04
C LEU A 226 18.58 11.71 -11.00
N VAL A 227 18.27 10.51 -10.50
CA VAL A 227 17.21 10.30 -9.50
C VAL A 227 17.75 9.73 -8.22
N SER A 228 16.94 9.75 -7.15
CA SER A 228 17.29 9.07 -5.92
C SER A 228 17.39 7.56 -6.17
N ARG A 229 18.28 6.91 -5.42
CA ARG A 229 18.46 5.46 -5.47
C ARG A 229 17.14 4.72 -5.23
N PHE A 230 16.33 5.22 -4.30
CA PHE A 230 15.00 4.70 -4.02
C PHE A 230 14.12 4.63 -5.28
N ILE A 231 13.96 5.73 -6.02
CA ILE A 231 13.15 5.75 -7.24
C ILE A 231 13.67 4.73 -8.25
N SER A 232 14.98 4.71 -8.51
CA SER A 232 15.56 3.76 -9.46
C SER A 232 15.40 2.31 -9.01
N GLU A 233 15.56 2.00 -7.72
CA GLU A 233 15.41 0.62 -7.22
C GLU A 233 13.94 0.17 -7.26
N SER A 234 12.98 1.06 -6.94
CA SER A 234 11.55 0.74 -7.00
C SER A 234 11.05 0.46 -8.43
N VAL A 235 11.49 1.27 -9.42
CA VAL A 235 11.12 1.00 -10.82
C VAL A 235 11.75 -0.31 -11.30
N LEU A 236 13.00 -0.59 -10.89
CA LEU A 236 13.68 -1.83 -11.25
C LEU A 236 12.96 -3.05 -10.66
N GLU A 237 12.56 -2.97 -9.39
CA GLU A 237 11.80 -4.01 -8.71
C GLU A 237 10.45 -4.26 -9.39
N HIS A 238 9.76 -3.21 -9.86
CA HIS A 238 8.52 -3.36 -10.63
C HIS A 238 8.77 -4.08 -11.97
N CYS A 239 9.84 -3.73 -12.71
CA CYS A 239 10.23 -4.47 -13.92
C CYS A 239 10.45 -5.96 -13.62
N MET A 240 11.23 -6.27 -12.58
CA MET A 240 11.50 -7.64 -12.16
C MET A 240 10.21 -8.40 -11.79
N CYS A 241 9.28 -7.74 -11.10
CA CYS A 241 8.00 -8.34 -10.71
C CYS A 241 7.15 -8.72 -11.93
N LEU A 242 7.11 -7.88 -12.97
CA LEU A 242 6.42 -8.17 -14.23
C LEU A 242 7.08 -9.31 -15.01
N GLU A 243 8.41 -9.40 -14.99
CA GLU A 243 9.17 -10.50 -15.60
C GLU A 243 8.88 -11.83 -14.89
N ASP A 244 8.88 -11.84 -13.56
CA ASP A 244 8.58 -13.01 -12.76
C ASP A 244 7.13 -13.46 -12.91
N TYR A 245 6.20 -12.50 -12.96
CA TYR A 245 4.80 -12.77 -13.26
C TYR A 245 4.67 -13.56 -14.57
N LYS A 246 5.34 -13.09 -15.63
CA LYS A 246 5.31 -13.77 -16.92
C LYS A 246 5.84 -15.21 -16.81
N VAL A 247 6.98 -15.40 -16.14
CA VAL A 247 7.58 -16.74 -15.95
C VAL A 247 6.62 -17.67 -15.20
N LEU A 248 5.99 -17.21 -14.12
CA LEU A 248 5.03 -17.99 -13.34
C LEU A 248 3.80 -18.37 -14.16
N MET A 249 3.27 -17.44 -14.96
CA MET A 249 2.11 -17.72 -15.82
C MET A 249 2.44 -18.72 -16.92
N ASP A 250 3.60 -18.57 -17.57
CA ASP A 250 4.06 -19.51 -18.60
C ASP A 250 4.16 -20.93 -18.01
N HIS A 251 4.70 -21.07 -16.80
CA HIS A 251 4.78 -22.35 -16.10
C HIS A 251 3.42 -22.90 -15.65
N LYS A 252 2.48 -22.04 -15.22
CA LYS A 252 1.13 -22.46 -14.83
C LYS A 252 0.38 -23.06 -16.01
N VAL A 253 0.45 -22.41 -17.18
CA VAL A 253 -0.16 -22.90 -18.42
C VAL A 253 0.37 -24.28 -18.79
N VAL A 254 1.70 -24.48 -18.70
CA VAL A 254 2.34 -25.76 -19.00
C VAL A 254 1.96 -26.87 -18.00
N SER A 255 1.61 -26.51 -16.76
CA SER A 255 1.34 -27.47 -15.68
C SER A 255 -0.15 -27.76 -15.45
N GLU A 256 -1.06 -27.13 -16.20
CA GLU A 256 -2.53 -27.29 -16.10
C GLU A 256 -3.08 -27.15 -14.67
N LEU A 257 -2.44 -26.32 -13.83
CA LEU A 257 -2.86 -26.15 -12.44
C LEU A 257 -4.14 -25.30 -12.35
N CYS A 258 -5.16 -25.80 -11.64
CA CYS A 258 -6.46 -25.16 -11.49
C CYS A 258 -6.78 -24.95 -10.00
N ASP A 259 -6.56 -23.72 -9.50
CA ASP A 259 -6.88 -23.30 -8.11
C ASP A 259 -7.29 -21.81 -8.06
N ASP A 260 -7.95 -21.30 -9.10
CA ASP A 260 -8.23 -19.86 -9.25
C ASP A 260 -9.20 -19.33 -8.19
N ASN A 261 -10.14 -20.15 -7.71
CA ASN A 261 -11.07 -19.78 -6.64
C ASN A 261 -10.35 -19.53 -5.31
N ILE A 262 -9.26 -20.27 -5.05
CA ILE A 262 -8.48 -20.09 -3.81
C ILE A 262 -7.69 -18.79 -3.89
N LEU A 263 -7.14 -18.50 -5.08
CA LEU A 263 -6.47 -17.23 -5.34
C LEU A 263 -7.43 -16.06 -5.14
N GLU A 264 -8.64 -16.12 -5.72
CA GLU A 264 -9.68 -15.10 -5.55
C GLU A 264 -9.94 -14.78 -4.07
N ASN A 265 -10.12 -15.82 -3.24
CA ASN A 265 -10.38 -15.66 -1.82
C ASN A 265 -9.18 -15.09 -1.04
N LEU A 266 -7.95 -15.34 -1.50
CA LEU A 266 -6.73 -14.89 -0.81
C LEU A 266 -6.37 -13.44 -1.15
N ILE A 267 -6.57 -13.00 -2.40
CA ILE A 267 -6.11 -11.70 -2.89
C ILE A 267 -7.25 -10.79 -3.40
N GLY A 268 -8.50 -11.26 -3.41
CA GLY A 268 -9.68 -10.52 -3.87
C GLY A 268 -9.79 -10.39 -5.40
N ARG A 269 -9.00 -11.14 -6.16
CA ARG A 269 -8.96 -11.08 -7.63
C ARG A 269 -8.42 -12.36 -8.26
N ASN A 270 -8.75 -12.58 -9.54
CA ASN A 270 -8.43 -13.81 -10.27
C ASN A 270 -7.15 -13.70 -11.10
N GLU A 271 -6.63 -12.50 -11.25
CA GLU A 271 -5.41 -12.23 -12.00
C GLU A 271 -4.39 -11.49 -11.16
N ILE A 272 -3.12 -11.84 -11.36
CA ILE A 272 -2.00 -11.19 -10.70
C ILE A 272 -1.20 -10.25 -11.62
N SER A 273 -1.75 -9.89 -12.79
CA SER A 273 -1.09 -9.16 -13.89
C SER A 273 -0.53 -7.77 -13.55
N ASN A 274 -0.97 -7.16 -12.44
CA ASN A 274 -0.46 -5.89 -11.91
C ASN A 274 -0.22 -5.96 -10.39
N SER A 275 0.28 -7.10 -9.93
CA SER A 275 0.36 -7.40 -8.50
C SER A 275 1.57 -6.84 -7.79
N CYS A 276 1.42 -6.73 -6.46
CA CYS A 276 2.56 -6.55 -5.60
C CYS A 276 3.30 -7.90 -5.40
N ILE A 277 4.49 -7.81 -4.81
CA ILE A 277 5.35 -8.97 -4.48
C ILE A 277 4.60 -10.02 -3.65
N VAL A 278 3.66 -9.58 -2.79
CA VAL A 278 2.88 -10.51 -1.95
C VAL A 278 1.98 -11.40 -2.79
N ASP A 279 1.30 -10.87 -3.82
CA ASP A 279 0.41 -11.72 -4.62
C ASP A 279 1.23 -12.65 -5.54
N LEU A 280 2.38 -12.19 -6.03
CA LEU A 280 3.33 -13.04 -6.76
C LEU A 280 3.80 -14.21 -5.89
N LEU A 281 4.12 -13.91 -4.62
CA LEU A 281 4.52 -14.91 -3.64
C LEU A 281 3.36 -15.86 -3.30
N ILE A 282 2.15 -15.35 -3.06
CA ILE A 282 0.96 -16.17 -2.79
C ILE A 282 0.69 -17.11 -3.96
N PHE A 283 0.74 -16.61 -5.19
CA PHE A 283 0.54 -17.40 -6.40
C PHE A 283 1.59 -18.50 -6.53
N SER A 284 2.87 -18.16 -6.33
CA SER A 284 3.96 -19.13 -6.34
C SER A 284 3.80 -20.19 -5.25
N ILE A 285 3.36 -19.82 -4.04
CA ILE A 285 3.07 -20.78 -2.97
C ILE A 285 1.89 -21.67 -3.34
N LEU A 286 0.82 -21.11 -3.91
CA LEU A 286 -0.38 -21.88 -4.24
C LEU A 286 -0.06 -22.98 -5.26
N HIS A 287 0.69 -22.62 -6.29
CA HIS A 287 0.91 -23.47 -7.47
C HIS A 287 2.24 -24.24 -7.46
N PHE A 288 3.30 -23.71 -6.83
CA PHE A 288 4.68 -24.20 -6.98
C PHE A 288 5.41 -24.46 -5.65
N TYR A 289 4.69 -24.62 -4.53
CA TYR A 289 5.30 -24.78 -3.20
C TYR A 289 6.38 -25.85 -3.10
N ASN A 290 6.15 -27.01 -3.72
CA ASN A 290 7.02 -28.18 -3.63
C ASN A 290 8.06 -28.25 -4.77
N VAL A 291 8.15 -27.21 -5.62
CA VAL A 291 9.18 -27.14 -6.65
C VAL A 291 10.54 -26.88 -6.00
N SER A 292 11.59 -27.52 -6.55
CA SER A 292 12.97 -27.38 -6.08
C SER A 292 13.38 -25.93 -5.86
N GLU A 293 14.09 -25.65 -4.76
CA GLU A 293 14.50 -24.29 -4.34
C GLU A 293 15.41 -23.59 -5.37
N ILE A 294 16.07 -24.36 -6.24
CA ILE A 294 16.91 -23.81 -7.32
C ILE A 294 16.08 -23.25 -8.49
N SER A 295 14.78 -23.54 -8.52
CA SER A 295 13.89 -23.10 -9.60
C SER A 295 13.50 -21.64 -9.45
N SER A 296 13.45 -20.91 -10.56
CA SER A 296 13.04 -19.49 -10.58
C SER A 296 11.60 -19.27 -10.12
N ILE A 297 10.72 -20.28 -10.24
CA ILE A 297 9.32 -20.22 -9.83
C ILE A 297 9.07 -20.64 -8.38
N SER A 298 10.11 -21.10 -7.67
CA SER A 298 9.99 -21.53 -6.28
C SER A 298 9.66 -20.33 -5.37
N PRO A 299 8.75 -20.48 -4.38
CA PRO A 299 8.46 -19.42 -3.43
C PRO A 299 9.68 -18.90 -2.67
N LEU A 300 10.66 -19.77 -2.44
CA LEU A 300 11.89 -19.42 -1.73
C LEU A 300 12.79 -18.53 -2.58
N THR A 301 12.86 -18.80 -3.89
CA THR A 301 13.57 -17.92 -4.84
C THR A 301 12.95 -16.54 -4.90
N ILE A 302 11.62 -16.45 -4.93
CA ILE A 302 10.91 -15.17 -4.89
C ILE A 302 11.17 -14.45 -3.56
N ARG A 303 11.06 -15.16 -2.42
CA ARG A 303 11.39 -14.61 -1.10
C ARG A 303 12.79 -13.99 -1.08
N ASP A 304 13.79 -14.73 -1.56
CA ASP A 304 15.18 -14.31 -1.49
C ASP A 304 15.48 -13.15 -2.45
N ARG A 305 14.91 -13.18 -3.66
CA ARG A 305 15.04 -12.12 -4.66
C ARG A 305 14.51 -10.78 -4.15
N TYR A 306 13.30 -10.78 -3.57
CA TYR A 306 12.64 -9.57 -3.06
C TYR A 306 12.90 -9.31 -1.57
N LYS A 307 13.84 -10.05 -0.96
CA LYS A 307 14.25 -9.91 0.45
C LYS A 307 13.06 -9.92 1.42
N VAL A 308 12.06 -10.76 1.15
CA VAL A 308 10.88 -10.93 2.01
C VAL A 308 11.33 -11.58 3.31
N SER A 309 11.02 -10.96 4.45
CA SER A 309 11.41 -11.48 5.76
C SER A 309 10.81 -12.87 6.02
N SER A 310 11.51 -13.70 6.80
CA SER A 310 11.04 -15.06 7.14
C SER A 310 9.66 -15.04 7.81
N GLN A 311 9.36 -14.01 8.58
CA GLN A 311 8.04 -13.82 9.19
C GLN A 311 6.96 -13.53 8.15
N LYS A 312 7.19 -12.59 7.21
CA LYS A 312 6.24 -12.28 6.13
C LYS A 312 6.03 -13.47 5.21
N PHE A 313 7.10 -14.18 4.87
CA PHE A 313 7.04 -15.41 4.08
C PHE A 313 6.20 -16.48 4.79
N GLN A 314 6.49 -16.77 6.06
CA GLN A 314 5.75 -17.77 6.81
C GLN A 314 4.27 -17.37 6.96
N TRP A 315 3.97 -16.08 7.13
CA TRP A 315 2.59 -15.59 7.16
C TRP A 315 1.84 -15.85 5.84
N CYS A 316 2.43 -15.50 4.70
CA CYS A 316 1.85 -15.76 3.38
C CYS A 316 1.68 -17.26 3.16
N ALA A 317 2.71 -18.05 3.44
CA ALA A 317 2.67 -19.50 3.26
C ALA A 317 1.63 -20.17 4.15
N LEU A 318 1.50 -19.77 5.42
CA LEU A 318 0.46 -20.29 6.30
C LEU A 318 -0.94 -20.03 5.76
N ARG A 319 -1.24 -18.79 5.34
CA ARG A 319 -2.54 -18.41 4.78
C ARG A 319 -2.85 -19.21 3.51
N THR A 320 -1.91 -19.25 2.58
CA THR A 320 -2.10 -19.92 1.29
C THR A 320 -2.24 -21.44 1.45
N LEU A 321 -1.38 -22.07 2.25
CA LEU A 321 -1.45 -23.53 2.46
C LEU A 321 -2.69 -23.94 3.26
N ALA A 322 -3.13 -23.13 4.22
CA ALA A 322 -4.38 -23.37 4.96
C ALA A 322 -5.60 -23.26 4.04
N ALA A 323 -5.68 -22.22 3.21
CA ALA A 323 -6.76 -22.06 2.23
C ALA A 323 -6.76 -23.20 1.19
N ALA A 324 -5.58 -23.67 0.78
CA ALA A 324 -5.41 -24.83 -0.10
C ALA A 324 -5.56 -26.19 0.61
N LYS A 325 -5.84 -26.20 1.93
CA LYS A 325 -5.94 -27.42 2.76
C LYS A 325 -4.72 -28.34 2.69
N LYS A 326 -3.54 -27.77 2.39
CA LYS A 326 -2.24 -28.47 2.28
C LYS A 326 -1.58 -28.60 3.66
N TYR A 327 -2.25 -29.26 4.61
CA TYR A 327 -1.82 -29.29 6.02
C TYR A 327 -0.47 -29.99 6.25
N GLN A 328 -0.10 -30.97 5.43
CA GLN A 328 1.20 -31.63 5.51
C GLN A 328 2.35 -30.66 5.19
N ASP A 329 2.16 -29.82 4.18
CA ASP A 329 3.13 -28.82 3.77
C ASP A 329 3.18 -27.66 4.77
N LEU A 330 2.03 -27.30 5.35
CA LEU A 330 1.93 -26.35 6.46
C LEU A 330 2.69 -26.83 7.70
N GLU A 331 2.61 -28.13 8.03
CA GLU A 331 3.41 -28.69 9.12
C GLU A 331 4.91 -28.61 8.82
N LYS A 332 5.34 -28.99 7.61
CA LYS A 332 6.75 -28.86 7.19
C LYS A 332 7.25 -27.43 7.29
N LEU A 333 6.42 -26.44 6.93
CA LEU A 333 6.74 -25.01 7.05
C LEU A 333 7.07 -24.59 8.50
N LEU A 334 6.39 -25.20 9.47
CA LEU A 334 6.56 -24.90 10.89
C LEU A 334 7.63 -25.78 11.56
N LEU A 335 8.15 -26.80 10.88
CA LEU A 335 9.17 -27.68 11.41
C LEU A 335 10.58 -27.08 11.18
N THR A 336 11.29 -26.81 12.27
CA THR A 336 12.70 -26.37 12.23
C THR A 336 13.63 -27.48 12.74
N LYS A 337 14.74 -27.70 12.03
CA LYS A 337 15.82 -28.59 12.49
C LYS A 337 16.57 -27.92 13.64
N ARG A 338 16.65 -28.59 14.80
CA ARG A 338 17.55 -28.19 15.89
C ARG A 338 18.99 -28.50 15.52
N TRP A 339 19.92 -27.78 16.14
CA TRP A 339 21.36 -28.01 16.03
C TRP A 339 21.75 -29.48 16.29
N PHE A 340 21.05 -30.18 17.20
CA PHE A 340 21.29 -31.59 17.53
C PHE A 340 20.42 -32.58 16.73
N GLY A 341 19.94 -32.21 15.55
CA GLY A 341 19.21 -33.13 14.65
C GLY A 341 17.75 -33.42 15.01
N GLY A 342 17.26 -32.98 16.17
CA GLY A 342 15.83 -33.08 16.52
C GLY A 342 14.98 -32.04 15.79
N MET A 343 13.75 -32.37 15.40
CA MET A 343 12.83 -31.39 14.82
C MET A 343 12.00 -30.73 15.94
N LYS A 344 11.75 -29.41 15.85
CA LYS A 344 10.80 -28.70 16.71
C LYS A 344 9.85 -27.89 15.85
N LEU A 345 8.58 -27.88 16.22
CA LEU A 345 7.66 -26.88 15.70
C LEU A 345 8.06 -25.50 16.23
N GLN A 346 8.45 -24.62 15.33
CA GLN A 346 8.84 -23.25 15.58
C GLN A 346 8.18 -22.36 14.54
N SER A 347 7.49 -21.33 15.02
CA SER A 347 6.83 -20.35 14.17
C SER A 347 7.38 -18.95 14.48
N TYR A 348 7.61 -18.18 13.42
CA TYR A 348 7.85 -16.73 13.44
C TYR A 348 6.55 -15.94 13.68
N VAL A 349 5.40 -16.63 13.62
CA VAL A 349 4.07 -16.10 13.87
C VAL A 349 3.53 -16.72 15.17
N PRO A 350 2.85 -15.97 16.05
CA PRO A 350 2.26 -16.55 17.25
C PRO A 350 1.27 -17.69 16.94
N TYR A 351 1.30 -18.78 17.72
CA TYR A 351 0.41 -19.93 17.52
C TYR A 351 -1.08 -19.57 17.61
N LYS A 352 -1.45 -18.55 18.40
CA LYS A 352 -2.81 -18.00 18.41
C LYS A 352 -3.27 -17.52 17.03
N THR A 353 -2.35 -16.93 16.26
CA THR A 353 -2.60 -16.43 14.91
C THR A 353 -2.63 -17.58 13.91
N VAL A 354 -1.75 -18.59 14.07
CA VAL A 354 -1.80 -19.84 13.30
C VAL A 354 -3.19 -20.50 13.44
N LEU A 355 -3.71 -20.61 14.67
CA LEU A 355 -5.04 -21.15 14.93
C LEU A 355 -6.15 -20.31 14.33
N SER A 356 -6.02 -18.98 14.38
CA SER A 356 -6.98 -18.06 13.74
C SER A 356 -7.06 -18.29 12.23
N ILE A 357 -5.92 -18.38 11.53
CA ILE A 357 -5.90 -18.70 10.09
C ILE A 357 -6.56 -20.05 9.84
N LEU A 358 -6.11 -21.10 10.54
CA LEU A 358 -6.61 -22.45 10.32
C LEU A 358 -8.13 -22.53 10.52
N SER A 359 -8.64 -21.89 11.57
CA SER A 359 -10.09 -21.83 11.83
C SER A 359 -10.85 -21.05 10.75
N LYS A 360 -10.30 -19.93 10.24
CA LYS A 360 -10.92 -19.16 9.14
C LYS A 360 -10.89 -19.91 7.80
N SER A 361 -9.99 -20.86 7.64
CA SER A 361 -9.90 -21.73 6.45
C SER A 361 -10.58 -23.09 6.64
N ASP A 362 -11.49 -23.19 7.61
CA ASP A 362 -12.26 -24.41 7.92
C ASP A 362 -11.38 -25.66 8.13
N ALA A 363 -10.25 -25.49 8.84
CA ALA A 363 -9.39 -26.61 9.17
C ALA A 363 -10.11 -27.61 10.09
N PRO A 364 -9.88 -28.93 9.90
CA PRO A 364 -10.40 -29.95 10.80
C PRO A 364 -9.96 -29.72 12.25
N LEU A 365 -10.81 -30.10 13.21
CA LEU A 365 -10.51 -29.95 14.64
C LEU A 365 -9.21 -30.66 15.02
N GLU A 366 -8.90 -31.80 14.40
CA GLU A 366 -7.67 -32.55 14.64
C GLU A 366 -6.41 -31.73 14.30
N VAL A 367 -6.50 -30.89 13.26
CA VAL A 367 -5.40 -30.00 12.85
C VAL A 367 -5.25 -28.88 13.88
N LEU A 368 -6.36 -28.28 14.34
CA LEU A 368 -6.34 -27.23 15.36
C LEU A 368 -5.79 -27.75 16.70
N GLU A 369 -6.21 -28.95 17.11
CA GLU A 369 -5.75 -29.61 18.35
C GLU A 369 -4.23 -29.79 18.38
N LYS A 370 -3.63 -30.15 17.24
CA LYS A 370 -2.18 -30.28 17.11
C LYS A 370 -1.45 -29.00 17.53
N TYR A 371 -1.91 -27.83 17.08
CA TYR A 371 -1.26 -26.56 17.36
C TYR A 371 -1.64 -25.99 18.74
N ILE A 372 -2.87 -26.24 19.21
CA ILE A 372 -3.26 -25.94 20.61
C ILE A 372 -2.34 -26.67 21.58
N ASN A 373 -2.02 -27.94 21.31
CA ASN A 373 -1.18 -28.76 22.19
C ASN A 373 0.26 -28.24 22.36
N ILE A 374 0.75 -27.42 21.43
CA ILE A 374 2.09 -26.79 21.49
C ILE A 374 2.13 -25.63 22.49
N ILE A 375 0.99 -25.00 22.79
CA ILE A 375 0.93 -23.81 23.64
C ILE A 375 1.34 -24.17 25.07
N GLU A 376 2.42 -23.56 25.57
CA GLU A 376 2.97 -23.92 26.89
C GLU A 376 2.11 -23.38 28.04
N ASN A 377 1.54 -22.18 27.88
CA ASN A 377 0.69 -21.56 28.88
C ASN A 377 -0.66 -22.32 28.98
N GLU A 378 -0.89 -23.02 30.11
CA GLU A 378 -2.08 -23.86 30.28
C GLU A 378 -3.41 -23.06 30.33
N SER A 379 -3.40 -21.80 30.78
CA SER A 379 -4.60 -20.94 30.77
C SER A 379 -4.95 -20.47 29.36
N GLU A 380 -3.95 -20.05 28.58
CA GLU A 380 -4.13 -19.65 27.18
C GLU A 380 -4.56 -20.85 26.33
N LYS A 381 -3.89 -21.99 26.52
CA LYS A 381 -4.24 -23.26 25.87
C LYS A 381 -5.70 -23.64 26.11
N LEU A 382 -6.17 -23.59 27.37
CA LEU A 382 -7.57 -23.89 27.72
C LEU A 382 -8.54 -22.91 27.05
N THR A 383 -8.19 -21.62 27.04
CA THR A 383 -9.02 -20.57 26.44
C THR A 383 -9.17 -20.78 24.94
N LEU A 384 -8.08 -21.06 24.23
CA LEU A 384 -8.09 -21.31 22.79
C LEU A 384 -8.77 -22.63 22.45
N ALA A 385 -8.58 -23.69 23.24
CA ALA A 385 -9.28 -24.96 23.06
C ALA A 385 -10.80 -24.81 23.15
N LYS A 386 -11.29 -24.02 24.12
CA LYS A 386 -12.71 -23.66 24.22
C LYS A 386 -13.17 -22.81 23.03
N LYS A 387 -12.40 -21.78 22.66
CA LYS A 387 -12.72 -20.87 21.53
C LYS A 387 -12.94 -21.63 20.22
N TYR A 388 -12.08 -22.60 19.92
CA TYR A 388 -12.13 -23.38 18.69
C TYR A 388 -12.88 -24.72 18.82
N LYS A 389 -13.62 -24.93 19.92
CA LYS A 389 -14.44 -26.13 20.17
C LYS A 389 -13.65 -27.46 20.12
N CYS A 390 -12.37 -27.43 20.49
CA CYS A 390 -11.52 -28.61 20.62
C CYS A 390 -11.80 -29.34 21.95
N ASN A 391 -13.00 -29.93 22.05
CA ASN A 391 -13.54 -30.43 23.32
C ASN A 391 -12.66 -31.52 23.97
N LYS A 392 -12.04 -32.40 23.18
CA LYS A 392 -11.13 -33.43 23.70
C LYS A 392 -9.94 -32.81 24.43
N SER A 393 -9.35 -31.77 23.83
CA SER A 393 -8.26 -31.01 24.45
C SER A 393 -8.70 -30.32 25.75
N VAL A 394 -9.92 -29.75 25.79
CA VAL A 394 -10.47 -29.14 27.02
C VAL A 394 -10.59 -30.17 28.14
N ILE A 395 -11.17 -31.35 27.84
CA ILE A 395 -11.35 -32.43 28.82
C ILE A 395 -10.00 -32.88 29.39
N GLU A 396 -8.99 -33.11 28.55
CA GLU A 396 -7.67 -33.54 29.00
C GLU A 396 -6.96 -32.49 29.86
N ILE A 397 -7.08 -31.20 29.55
CA ILE A 397 -6.51 -30.12 30.37
C ILE A 397 -7.18 -30.07 31.74
N LEU A 398 -8.52 -30.13 31.80
CA LEU A 398 -9.27 -30.07 33.06
C LEU A 398 -9.03 -31.31 33.92
N LYS A 399 -8.96 -32.49 33.29
CA LYS A 399 -8.56 -33.75 33.92
C LYS A 399 -7.16 -33.64 34.54
N LYS A 400 -6.18 -33.10 33.81
CA LYS A 400 -4.81 -32.89 34.30
C LYS A 400 -4.77 -31.93 35.48
N LYS A 401 -5.56 -30.85 35.44
CA LYS A 401 -5.71 -29.90 36.55
C LYS A 401 -6.47 -30.48 37.75
N ARG A 402 -7.19 -31.60 37.54
CA ARG A 402 -8.05 -32.27 38.52
C ARG A 402 -9.15 -31.35 39.05
N SER A 403 -9.57 -30.33 38.31
CA SER A 403 -10.64 -29.41 38.76
C SER A 403 -12.00 -30.02 38.42
N LYS A 404 -12.70 -30.52 39.44
CA LYS A 404 -14.03 -31.13 39.26
C LYS A 404 -15.07 -30.07 38.89
N THR A 405 -15.02 -28.93 39.55
CA THR A 405 -15.87 -27.75 39.32
C THR A 405 -15.82 -27.28 37.87
N ALA A 406 -14.62 -27.01 37.35
CA ALA A 406 -14.46 -26.56 35.96
C ALA A 406 -14.86 -27.63 34.93
N LEU A 407 -14.71 -28.92 35.25
CA LEU A 407 -15.13 -30.02 34.36
C LEU A 407 -16.65 -30.15 34.29
N LEU A 408 -17.35 -29.97 35.42
CA LEU A 408 -18.81 -29.91 35.47
C LEU A 408 -19.35 -28.68 34.71
N GLU A 409 -18.78 -27.49 34.96
CA GLU A 409 -19.14 -26.28 34.22
C GLU A 409 -18.99 -26.46 32.71
N PHE A 410 -17.89 -27.10 32.27
CA PHE A 410 -17.70 -27.39 30.87
C PHE A 410 -18.70 -28.42 30.34
N GLN A 411 -19.02 -29.46 31.11
CA GLN A 411 -20.03 -30.44 30.73
C GLN A 411 -21.39 -29.79 30.45
N HIS A 412 -21.79 -28.80 31.24
CA HIS A 412 -23.04 -28.06 31.04
C HIS A 412 -23.10 -27.26 29.72
N THR A 413 -21.95 -27.00 29.09
CA THR A 413 -21.88 -26.34 27.77
C THR A 413 -21.99 -27.32 26.60
N LEU A 414 -21.95 -28.63 26.87
CA LEU A 414 -21.99 -29.67 25.84
C LEU A 414 -23.43 -30.18 25.66
N PRO A 415 -23.80 -30.64 24.43
CA PRO A 415 -25.06 -31.34 24.22
C PRO A 415 -25.14 -32.60 25.09
N PRO A 416 -26.28 -32.89 25.75
CA PRO A 416 -26.43 -34.04 26.65
C PRO A 416 -26.10 -35.41 26.04
N ASP A 417 -26.36 -35.57 24.74
CA ASP A 417 -26.13 -36.82 24.00
C ASP A 417 -24.78 -36.85 23.25
N SER A 418 -23.91 -35.86 23.49
CA SER A 418 -22.59 -35.83 22.85
C SER A 418 -21.65 -36.88 23.45
N ILE A 419 -20.72 -37.38 22.63
CA ILE A 419 -19.69 -38.34 23.05
C ILE A 419 -18.89 -37.75 24.22
N GLU A 420 -18.54 -36.47 24.12
CA GLU A 420 -17.78 -35.74 25.13
C GLU A 420 -18.54 -35.63 26.46
N TYR A 421 -19.86 -35.41 26.44
CA TYR A 421 -20.68 -35.38 27.65
C TYR A 421 -20.64 -36.73 28.38
N HIS A 422 -20.75 -37.85 27.66
CA HIS A 422 -20.64 -39.19 28.23
C HIS A 422 -19.24 -39.49 28.74
N ILE A 423 -18.19 -39.06 28.03
CA ILE A 423 -16.79 -39.18 28.49
C ILE A 423 -16.62 -38.47 29.84
N ILE A 424 -17.10 -37.23 29.97
CA ILE A 424 -17.00 -36.47 31.21
C ILE A 424 -17.80 -37.15 32.34
N SER A 425 -19.02 -37.59 32.06
CA SER A 425 -19.87 -38.31 33.03
C SER A 425 -19.16 -39.53 33.60
N ASN A 426 -18.60 -40.38 32.73
CA ASN A 426 -17.86 -41.57 33.14
C ASN A 426 -16.59 -41.21 33.90
N MET A 427 -15.89 -40.15 33.50
CA MET A 427 -14.69 -39.67 34.17
C MET A 427 -14.98 -39.18 35.59
N LEU A 428 -16.09 -38.46 35.78
CA LEU A 428 -16.52 -37.94 37.09
C LEU A 428 -16.96 -39.05 38.05
N LEU A 429 -17.47 -40.17 37.53
CA LEU A 429 -17.83 -41.36 38.30
C LEU A 429 -16.62 -42.24 38.66
N SER A 430 -15.52 -42.13 37.92
CA SER A 430 -14.31 -42.91 38.18
C SER A 430 -13.66 -42.53 39.51
N THR A 431 -13.34 -43.54 40.33
CA THR A 431 -12.60 -43.38 41.59
C THR A 431 -11.08 -43.26 41.38
N GLU A 432 -10.60 -43.38 40.13
CA GLU A 432 -9.17 -43.33 39.81
C GLU A 432 -8.58 -41.91 39.92
N ILE A 433 -9.42 -40.87 39.76
CA ILE A 433 -8.98 -39.48 39.76
C ILE A 433 -9.29 -38.83 41.12
N LYS A 434 -8.23 -38.41 41.84
CA LYS A 434 -8.37 -37.61 43.06
C LYS A 434 -8.63 -36.14 42.71
N TRP A 435 -9.90 -35.77 42.65
CA TRP A 435 -10.34 -34.43 42.30
C TRP A 435 -9.95 -33.36 43.34
N LYS A 436 -9.61 -32.17 42.84
CA LYS A 436 -9.53 -30.92 43.59
C LYS A 436 -10.88 -30.21 43.44
N ASN A 437 -11.47 -29.83 44.56
CA ASN A 437 -12.71 -29.06 44.58
C ASN A 437 -12.46 -27.62 44.13
#